data_AF-A0A1P8QKX2-F1
#
_entry.id   AF-A0A1P8QKX2-F1
#
_cell.length_a   1.000
_cell.length_b   1.000
_cell.length_c   1.000
_cell.angle_alpha   90.00
_cell.angle_beta   90.00
_cell.angle_gamma   90.00
#
_symmetry.space_group_name_H-M   'P 1'
#
loop_
_entity.id
_entity.type
_entity.pdbx_description
1 polymer ?
#
loop_
_entity_poly.entity_id
_entity_poly.type
_entity_poly.pdbx_seq_one_letter_code
_entity_poly.pdbx_strand_id
1 'polypeptide(L)' 'MKVFQVRQRSTDAVLWVGSAHNEVGALDAMAHEAGYYDYSDLPDEVRDGGLMVEAVTLKVQPMIISHS' A
#
# COMPACT_ATOMS: atom_id res chain seq x y z
N MET A 1 -10.42 -8.71 6.19
CA MET A 1 -9.29 -7.78 5.96
C MET A 1 -8.63 -8.14 4.64
N LYS A 2 -8.20 -7.14 3.87
CA LYS A 2 -7.46 -7.33 2.60
C LYS A 2 -6.07 -6.73 2.75
N VAL A 3 -5.12 -7.22 1.97
CA VAL A 3 -3.82 -6.57 1.84
C VAL A 3 -3.96 -5.43 0.85
N PHE A 4 -3.42 -4.28 1.19
CA PHE A 4 -3.33 -3.10 0.34
C PHE A 4 -1.87 -2.75 0.13
N GLN A 5 -1.60 -2.18 -1.02
CA GLN A 5 -0.31 -1.61 -1.38
C GLN A 5 -0.54 -0.14 -1.69
N VAL A 6 0.24 0.72 -1.03
CA VAL A 6 0.27 2.16 -1.30
C VAL A 6 1.52 2.46 -2.10
N ARG A 7 1.35 3.15 -3.23
CA ARG A 7 2.41 3.52 -4.15
C ARG A 7 2.41 5.02 -4.40
N GLN A 8 3.59 5.57 -4.67
CA GLN A 8 3.71 6.93 -5.19
C GLN A 8 3.39 6.92 -6.68
N ARG A 9 2.42 7.73 -7.12
CA ARG A 9 1.96 7.75 -8.51
C ARG A 9 3.02 8.30 -9.48
N SER A 10 3.86 9.22 -9.02
CA SER A 10 4.90 9.82 -9.86
C SER A 10 6.07 8.89 -10.18
N THR A 11 6.43 7.98 -9.27
CA THR A 11 7.61 7.10 -9.39
C THR A 11 7.27 5.62 -9.44
N ASP A 12 6.00 5.26 -9.26
CA ASP A 12 5.53 3.89 -9.07
C ASP A 12 6.15 3.17 -7.86
N ALA A 13 6.89 3.89 -7.00
CA ALA A 13 7.56 3.33 -5.84
C ALA A 13 6.55 2.83 -4.81
N VAL A 14 6.79 1.63 -4.27
CA VAL A 14 5.97 1.08 -3.19
C VAL A 14 6.37 1.73 -1.88
N LEU A 15 5.44 2.47 -1.28
CA LEU A 15 5.68 3.16 -0.02
C LEU A 15 5.28 2.29 1.17
N TRP A 16 4.23 1.49 1.01
CA TRP A 16 3.70 0.67 2.09
C TRP A 16 2.93 -0.54 1.57
N VAL A 17 2.97 -1.63 2.32
CA VAL A 17 2.17 -2.83 2.09
C VAL A 17 1.71 -3.36 3.43
N GLY A 18 0.41 -3.53 3.60
CA GLY A 18 -0.15 -4.01 4.85
C GLY A 18 -1.62 -4.34 4.75
N SER A 19 -2.22 -4.79 5.85
CA SER A 19 -3.61 -5.23 5.87
C SER A 19 -4.54 -4.17 6.45
N ALA A 20 -5.61 -3.83 5.75
CA ALA A 20 -6.61 -2.86 6.20
C ALA A 20 -8.04 -3.33 5.89
N HIS A 21 -9.03 -2.58 6.39
CA HIS A 21 -10.44 -2.81 6.10
C HIS A 21 -10.87 -2.23 4.76
N ASN A 22 -10.32 -1.07 4.39
CA ASN A 22 -10.60 -0.33 3.17
C ASN A 22 -9.36 0.51 2.77
N GLU A 23 -9.44 1.21 1.65
CA GLU A 23 -8.34 2.01 1.10
C GLU A 23 -7.95 3.17 2.01
N VAL A 24 -8.93 3.86 2.61
CA VAL A 24 -8.69 4.97 3.54
C VAL A 24 -7.93 4.49 4.78
N GLY A 25 -8.34 3.37 5.37
CA GLY A 25 -7.65 2.77 6.51
C GLY A 25 -6.24 2.27 6.17
N ALA A 26 -5.96 1.95 4.90
CA ALA A 26 -4.60 1.65 4.45
C ALA A 26 -3.71 2.90 4.39
N LEU A 27 -4.27 4.03 3.95
CA LEU A 27 -3.58 5.33 3.96
C LEU A 27 -3.32 5.81 5.39
N ASP A 28 -4.31 5.70 6.28
CA ASP A 28 -4.17 6.08 7.68
C ASP A 28 -3.14 5.19 8.38
N ALA A 29 -3.17 3.87 8.14
CA ALA A 29 -2.16 2.95 8.68
C ALA A 29 -0.76 3.29 8.18
N MET A 30 -0.59 3.54 6.87
CA MET A 30 0.67 4.01 6.31
C MET A 30 1.16 5.29 7.00
N ALA A 31 0.28 6.30 7.11
CA ALA A 31 0.63 7.58 7.73
C ALA A 31 1.05 7.38 9.18
N HIS A 32 0.30 6.57 9.93
CA HIS A 32 0.59 6.22 11.31
C HIS A 32 1.95 5.54 11.48
N GLU A 33 2.27 4.58 10.62
CA GLU A 33 3.56 3.87 10.65
C GLU A 33 4.72 4.75 10.19
N ALA A 34 4.47 5.75 9.35
CA ALA A 34 5.45 6.78 8.98
C ALA A 34 5.64 7.84 10.08
N GLY A 35 4.86 7.78 11.18
CA GLY A 35 4.95 8.68 12.33
C GLY A 35 4.02 9.89 12.28
N TYR A 36 3.09 9.93 11.33
CA TYR A 36 2.04 10.94 11.21
C TYR A 36 0.77 10.49 11.93
N TYR A 37 -0.15 11.41 12.22
CA TYR A 37 -1.40 11.05 12.88
C TYR A 37 -2.39 10.38 11.90
N ASP A 38 -2.56 10.96 10.72
CA ASP A 38 -3.42 10.45 9.64
C ASP A 38 -2.93 10.87 8.24
N TYR A 39 -3.66 10.45 7.19
CA TYR A 39 -3.37 10.83 5.80
C TYR A 39 -3.41 12.36 5.53
N SER A 40 -4.12 13.13 6.35
CA SER A 40 -4.22 14.59 6.22
C SER A 40 -2.97 15.29 6.74
N ASP A 41 -2.26 14.69 7.70
CA ASP A 41 -0.98 15.19 8.23
C ASP A 41 0.23 14.89 7.33
N LEU A 42 0.05 14.12 6.25
CA LEU A 42 1.14 13.86 5.31
C LEU A 42 1.55 15.14 4.58
N PRO A 43 2.86 15.33 4.31
CA PRO A 43 3.36 16.48 3.55
C PRO A 43 2.65 16.61 2.20
N ASP A 44 2.37 17.84 1.78
CA ASP A 44 1.73 18.11 0.50
C ASP A 44 2.53 17.50 -0.66
N GLU A 45 3.86 17.41 -0.57
CA GLU A 45 4.72 16.76 -1.57
C GLU A 45 4.35 15.28 -1.81
N VAL A 46 3.94 14.59 -0.76
CA VAL A 46 3.51 13.18 -0.81
C VAL A 46 2.08 13.09 -1.36
N ARG A 47 1.22 14.05 -1.00
CA ARG A 47 -0.19 14.11 -1.44
C ARG A 47 -0.32 14.56 -2.90
N ASP A 48 0.44 15.58 -3.29
CA ASP A 48 0.47 16.22 -4.62
C ASP A 48 1.15 15.31 -5.66
N GLY A 49 2.19 14.57 -5.24
CA GLY A 49 2.77 13.48 -6.03
C GLY A 49 1.80 12.32 -6.32
N GLY A 50 0.63 12.32 -5.67
CA GLY A 50 -0.44 11.34 -5.80
C GLY A 50 -0.10 10.03 -5.11
N LEU A 51 -0.96 9.59 -4.18
CA LEU A 51 -0.91 8.24 -3.63
C LEU A 51 -1.91 7.35 -4.36
N MET A 52 -1.44 6.18 -4.77
CA MET A 52 -2.28 5.14 -5.36
C MET A 52 -2.40 3.99 -4.36
N VAL A 53 -3.63 3.64 -4.01
CA VAL A 53 -3.92 2.54 -3.10
C VAL A 53 -4.56 1.43 -3.92
N GLU A 54 -3.99 0.24 -3.88
CA GLU A 54 -4.51 -0.91 -4.60
C GLU A 54 -4.65 -2.11 -3.67
N ALA A 55 -5.79 -2.80 -3.75
CA ALA A 55 -5.97 -4.05 -3.03
C ALA A 55 -5.12 -5.15 -3.70
N VAL A 56 -4.14 -5.68 -2.97
CA VAL A 56 -3.28 -6.74 -3.47
C VAL A 56 -4.06 -8.05 -3.45
N THR A 57 -4.30 -8.60 -4.64
CA THR A 57 -4.75 -9.99 -4.78
C THR A 57 -3.52 -10.85 -5.03
N LEU A 58 -3.02 -11.51 -3.99
CA LEU A 58 -1.96 -12.50 -4.11
C LEU A 58 -2.48 -13.66 -4.97
N LYS A 59 -2.12 -13.67 -6.26
CA LYS A 59 -2.26 -14.87 -7.08
C LYS A 59 -1.16 -15.83 -6.66
N VAL A 60 -1.49 -16.73 -5.74
CA VAL A 60 -0.60 -17.82 -5.38
C VAL A 60 -0.44 -18.69 -6.62
N GLN A 61 0.69 -18.55 -7.32
CA GLN A 61 1.03 -19.44 -8.42
C GLN A 61 1.53 -20.73 -7.77
N PRO A 62 0.86 -21.88 -7.97
CA PRO A 62 1.39 -23.14 -7.48
C PRO A 62 2.70 -23.40 -8.20
N MET A 63 3.81 -23.32 -7.46
CA MET A 63 5.12 -23.74 -7.96
C MET A 63 5.07 -25.27 -8.09
N ILE A 64 4.80 -25.77 -9.29
CA ILE A 64 4.85 -27.20 -9.57
C ILE A 64 6.33 -27.59 -9.53
N ILE A 65 6.76 -28.17 -8.41
CA ILE A 65 8.08 -28.78 -8.28
C ILE A 65 8.03 -30.10 -9.06
N SER A 66 8.44 -30.06 -10.32
CA SER A 66 8.60 -31.26 -11.14
C SER A 66 9.79 -32.05 -10.59
N HIS A 67 9.52 -33.17 -9.91
CA HIS A 67 10.55 -34.18 -9.64
C HIS A 67 10.82 -34.92 -10.96
N SER A 68 12.07 -34.87 -11.42
CA SER A 68 12.60 -35.72 -12.51
C SER A 68 13.07 -37.06 -11.97
#